data_AF-A0A4S5B6R0-F1
#
_entry.id   AF-A0A4S5B6R0-F1
#
_cell.length_a   1.000
_cell.length_b   1.000
_cell.length_c   1.000
_cell.angle_alpha   90.00
_cell.angle_beta   90.00
_cell.angle_gamma   90.00
#
_symmetry.space_group_name_H-M   'P 1'
#
loop_
_entity.id
_entity.type
_entity.pdbx_description
1 polymer ?
#
loop_
_entity_poly.entity_id
_entity_poly.type
_entity_poly.pdbx_seq_one_letter_code
_entity_poly.pdbx_strand_id
1 'polypeptide(L)'
;MAVGYAVLYLLQAPGRLTADTKLDVPLDPWGFMGRATHLWNSLAEFGYLPNQYVGYLFPMGPFFGLGKLVGLPPWATQRLWMALLLTVSSWGVVRLADALRLGVPVTRVLAGLAYTLSPIFLGKVGATSVALAGAAMLPWITLPLILALRPDGALG
;
A
#
# COMPACT_ATOMS: atom_id res chain seq x y z
N MET A 1 -16.08 0.31 -1.41
CA MET A 1 -14.88 0.98 -0.85
C MET A 1 -13.81 1.21 -1.91
N ALA A 2 -13.29 0.17 -2.57
CA ALA A 2 -12.22 0.28 -3.57
C ALA A 2 -12.46 1.35 -4.66
N VAL A 3 -13.62 1.28 -5.33
CA VAL A 3 -14.01 2.27 -6.34
C VAL A 3 -14.06 3.69 -5.77
N GLY A 4 -14.61 3.85 -4.55
CA GLY A 4 -14.67 5.15 -3.88
C GLY A 4 -13.29 5.74 -3.63
N TYR A 5 -12.33 4.95 -3.15
CA TYR A 5 -10.95 5.40 -2.97
C TYR A 5 -10.25 5.70 -4.30
N ALA A 6 -10.44 4.85 -5.31
CA ALA A 6 -9.87 5.08 -6.64
C ALA A 6 -10.37 6.39 -7.24
N VAL A 7 -11.69 6.64 -7.20
CA VAL A 7 -12.29 7.90 -7.65
C VAL A 7 -11.74 9.08 -6.85
N LEU A 8 -11.73 8.99 -5.51
CA LEU A 8 -11.23 10.06 -4.64
C LEU A 8 -9.78 10.44 -4.96
N TYR A 9 -8.88 9.46 -5.14
CA TYR A 9 -7.48 9.74 -5.45
C TYR A 9 -7.24 10.17 -6.89
N LEU A 10 -7.92 9.57 -7.87
CA LEU A 10 -7.74 9.95 -9.28
C LEU A 10 -8.21 11.39 -9.55
N LEU A 11 -9.16 11.89 -8.76
CA LEU A 11 -9.60 13.28 -8.81
C LEU A 11 -8.68 14.27 -8.07
N GLN A 12 -7.73 13.78 -7.25
CA GLN A 12 -6.79 14.64 -6.54
C GLN A 12 -5.65 15.10 -7.44
N ALA A 13 -5.71 16.38 -7.84
CA ALA A 13 -4.72 17.06 -8.67
C ALA A 13 -4.27 16.22 -9.89
N PRO A 14 -5.18 15.94 -10.85
CA PRO A 14 -4.87 15.09 -12.00
C PRO A 14 -3.67 15.60 -12.78
N GLY A 15 -2.84 14.68 -13.28
CA GLY A 15 -1.62 15.01 -14.02
C GLY A 15 -0.42 15.42 -13.16
N ARG A 16 -0.58 15.55 -11.83
CA ARG A 16 0.52 15.91 -10.92
C ARG A 16 0.95 14.73 -10.06
N LEU A 17 2.26 14.50 -10.01
CA LEU A 17 2.88 13.63 -9.02
C LEU A 17 2.86 14.31 -7.64
N THR A 18 2.62 13.52 -6.61
CA THR A 18 2.86 13.91 -5.23
C THR A 18 4.29 13.56 -4.84
N ALA A 19 4.90 14.38 -3.97
CA ALA A 19 6.18 14.11 -3.34
C ALA A 19 6.06 12.94 -2.34
N ASP A 20 5.92 11.74 -2.89
CA ASP A 20 5.89 10.48 -2.16
C ASP A 20 7.29 9.88 -2.12
N THR A 21 7.60 9.19 -1.03
CA THR A 21 8.85 8.53 -0.62
C THR A 21 10.10 8.63 -1.51
N LYS A 22 10.05 8.18 -2.78
CA LYS A 22 11.16 8.26 -3.75
C LYS A 22 10.62 8.63 -5.13
N LEU A 23 11.19 9.69 -5.73
CA LEU A 23 10.79 10.17 -7.05
C LEU A 23 11.11 9.18 -8.18
N ASP A 24 12.18 8.38 -8.03
CA ASP A 24 12.58 7.40 -9.04
C ASP A 24 11.55 6.27 -9.24
N VAL A 25 10.78 5.92 -8.21
CA VAL A 25 9.82 4.82 -8.26
C VAL A 25 8.74 5.05 -9.33
N PRO A 26 8.05 6.20 -9.39
CA PRO A 26 7.11 6.49 -10.46
C PRO A 26 7.75 6.74 -11.83
N LEU A 27 8.99 7.23 -11.91
CA LEU A 27 9.63 7.62 -13.17
C LEU A 27 10.35 6.46 -13.86
N ASP A 28 11.12 5.70 -13.09
CA ASP A 28 11.92 4.56 -13.56
C ASP A 28 11.87 3.38 -12.57
N PRO A 29 10.70 2.72 -12.42
CA PRO A 29 10.53 1.64 -11.44
C PRO A 29 11.47 0.46 -11.68
N TRP A 30 11.71 0.10 -12.94
CA TRP A 30 12.55 -1.05 -13.30
C TRP A 30 14.04 -0.77 -13.06
N GLY A 31 14.55 0.39 -13.49
CA GLY A 31 15.92 0.76 -13.21
C GLY A 31 16.15 1.01 -11.71
N PHE A 32 15.18 1.58 -11.00
CA PHE A 32 15.23 1.72 -9.55
C PHE A 32 15.35 0.37 -8.84
N MET A 33 14.50 -0.61 -9.19
CA MET A 33 14.60 -1.97 -8.63
C MET A 33 15.90 -2.67 -9.02
N GLY A 34 16.40 -2.47 -10.24
CA GLY A 34 17.72 -2.99 -10.65
C GLY A 34 18.87 -2.41 -9.82
N ARG A 35 18.81 -1.12 -9.44
CA ARG A 35 19.78 -0.54 -8.50
C ARG A 35 19.64 -1.12 -7.10
N ALA A 36 18.43 -1.47 -6.68
CA ALA A 36 18.16 -2.06 -5.36
C ALA A 36 18.73 -3.48 -5.19
N THR A 37 19.11 -4.17 -6.27
CA THR A 37 19.74 -5.51 -6.21
C THR A 37 21.27 -5.48 -6.11
N HIS A 38 21.88 -4.30 -6.05
CA HIS A 38 23.32 -4.14 -5.89
C HIS A 38 23.65 -3.43 -4.58
N LEU A 39 24.72 -3.89 -3.92
CA LEU A 39 25.21 -3.28 -2.68
C LEU A 39 25.86 -1.91 -2.92
N TRP A 40 26.50 -1.69 -4.07
CA TRP A 40 27.16 -0.42 -4.38
C TRP A 40 26.47 0.25 -5.56
N ASN A 41 26.19 1.55 -5.44
CA ASN A 41 25.67 2.37 -6.52
C ASN A 41 26.66 3.48 -6.88
N SER A 42 27.27 3.39 -8.05
CA SER A 42 28.21 4.38 -8.59
C SER A 42 27.55 5.50 -9.40
N LEU A 43 26.24 5.41 -9.67
CA LEU A 43 25.54 6.28 -10.62
C LEU A 43 25.01 7.58 -9.99
N ALA A 44 25.05 7.72 -8.67
CA ALA A 44 24.59 8.90 -7.96
C ALA A 44 25.46 9.19 -6.72
N GLU A 45 25.35 10.42 -6.20
CA GLU A 45 25.92 10.84 -4.92
C GLU A 45 27.41 10.50 -4.71
N PHE A 46 28.21 10.54 -5.79
CA PHE A 46 29.65 10.20 -5.79
C PHE A 46 29.98 8.74 -5.39
N GLY A 47 28.99 7.85 -5.45
CA GLY A 47 29.12 6.47 -5.00
C GLY A 47 28.62 6.29 -3.58
N TYR A 48 27.60 5.44 -3.39
CA TYR A 48 27.05 5.16 -2.07
C TYR A 48 26.53 3.72 -1.96
N LEU A 49 26.33 3.30 -0.71
CA LEU A 49 25.71 2.03 -0.33
C LEU A 49 24.20 2.26 -0.08
N PRO A 50 23.28 1.86 -0.98
CA PRO A 50 21.85 2.08 -0.78
C PRO A 50 21.30 1.17 0.32
N ASN A 51 21.00 1.74 1.48
CA ASN A 51 20.44 1.02 2.64
C ASN A 51 18.91 1.15 2.78
N GLN A 52 18.24 1.87 1.87
CA GLN A 52 16.79 2.13 1.94
C GLN A 52 16.01 1.62 0.72
N TYR A 53 16.65 0.93 -0.22
CA TYR A 53 16.07 0.64 -1.54
C TYR A 53 15.43 -0.75 -1.60
N VAL A 54 15.97 -1.71 -0.84
CA VAL A 54 15.52 -3.11 -0.85
C VAL A 54 14.03 -3.27 -0.54
N GLY A 55 13.48 -2.42 0.36
CA GLY A 55 12.07 -2.45 0.76
C GLY A 55 11.08 -2.10 -0.35
N TYR A 56 11.55 -1.62 -1.50
CA TYR A 56 10.71 -1.32 -2.65
C TYR A 56 10.64 -2.47 -3.66
N LEU A 57 11.51 -3.49 -3.55
CA LEU A 57 11.45 -4.67 -4.42
C LEU A 57 10.09 -5.39 -4.31
N PHE A 58 9.41 -5.26 -3.17
CA PHE A 58 8.02 -5.69 -3.01
C PHE A 58 7.35 -4.91 -1.86
N PRO A 59 6.08 -4.50 -1.98
CA PRO A 59 5.21 -4.63 -3.16
C PRO A 59 5.22 -3.40 -4.09
N MET A 60 5.77 -2.26 -3.64
CA MET A 60 5.61 -0.97 -4.33
C MET A 60 6.28 -0.95 -5.71
N GLY A 61 7.55 -1.37 -5.81
CA GLY A 61 8.29 -1.37 -7.08
C GLY A 61 7.60 -2.17 -8.18
N PRO A 62 7.20 -3.44 -7.93
CA PRO A 62 6.43 -4.22 -8.90
C PRO A 62 5.11 -3.58 -9.30
N PHE A 63 4.39 -2.96 -8.36
CA PHE A 63 3.14 -2.26 -8.66
C PHE A 63 3.37 -1.11 -9.66
N PHE A 64 4.39 -0.27 -9.44
CA PHE A 64 4.75 0.79 -10.37
C PHE A 64 5.31 0.27 -11.69
N GLY A 65 6.08 -0.82 -11.65
CA GLY A 65 6.57 -1.52 -12.83
C GLY A 65 5.43 -2.00 -13.72
N LEU A 66 4.41 -2.65 -13.14
CA LEU A 66 3.21 -3.07 -13.84
C LEU A 66 2.46 -1.87 -14.46
N GLY A 67 2.28 -0.79 -13.70
CA GLY A 67 1.68 0.44 -14.22
C GLY A 67 2.42 0.99 -15.44
N LYS A 68 3.76 0.98 -15.43
CA LYS A 68 4.59 1.36 -16.58
C LYS A 68 4.42 0.41 -17.76
N LEU A 69 4.35 -0.91 -17.53
CA LEU A 69 4.16 -1.90 -18.60
C LEU A 69 2.83 -1.76 -19.33
N VAL A 70 1.75 -1.43 -18.61
CA VAL A 70 0.42 -1.22 -19.21
C VAL A 70 0.23 0.21 -19.75
N GLY A 71 1.26 1.04 -19.72
CA GLY A 71 1.22 2.40 -20.27
C GLY A 71 0.44 3.42 -19.44
N LEU A 72 0.20 3.14 -18.15
CA LEU A 72 -0.44 4.13 -17.27
C LEU A 72 0.53 5.29 -16.99
N PRO A 73 0.03 6.54 -16.98
CA PRO A 73 0.87 7.67 -16.62
C PRO A 73 1.29 7.56 -15.14
N PRO A 74 2.51 7.96 -14.76
CA PRO A 74 3.05 7.77 -13.41
C PRO A 74 2.16 8.29 -12.28
N TRP A 75 1.51 9.45 -12.48
CA TRP A 75 0.60 10.03 -11.51
C TRP A 75 -0.63 9.13 -11.26
N ALA A 76 -1.19 8.50 -12.30
CA ALA A 76 -2.35 7.64 -12.15
C ALA A 76 -1.97 6.36 -11.39
N THR A 77 -0.83 5.75 -11.72
CA THR A 77 -0.30 4.60 -10.98
C THR A 77 -0.07 4.97 -9.50
N GLN A 78 0.47 6.15 -9.21
CA GLN A 78 0.62 6.63 -7.83
C GLN A 78 -0.73 6.76 -7.10
N ARG A 79 -1.77 7.29 -7.75
CA ARG A 79 -3.13 7.37 -7.17
C ARG A 79 -3.75 6.01 -6.93
N LEU A 80 -3.57 5.07 -7.86
CA LEU A 80 -4.05 3.70 -7.72
C LEU A 80 -3.33 2.95 -6.60
N TRP A 81 -2.02 3.19 -6.41
CA TRP A 81 -1.26 2.65 -5.29
C TRP A 81 -1.82 3.14 -3.94
N MET A 82 -2.05 4.45 -3.81
CA MET A 82 -2.62 5.04 -2.60
C MET A 82 -4.04 4.49 -2.33
N ALA A 83 -4.87 4.41 -3.37
CA ALA A 83 -6.20 3.82 -3.27
C ALA A 83 -6.18 2.34 -2.88
N LEU A 84 -5.20 1.57 -3.39
CA LEU A 84 -5.01 0.17 -3.03
C LEU A 84 -4.69 0.02 -1.55
N LEU A 85 -3.74 0.80 -1.02
CA LEU A 85 -3.37 0.76 0.41
C LEU A 85 -4.59 1.01 1.31
N LEU A 86 -5.39 2.04 1.02
CA LEU A 86 -6.59 2.36 1.80
C LEU A 86 -7.69 1.29 1.67
N THR A 87 -7.83 0.71 0.49
CA THR A 87 -8.79 -0.37 0.24
C THR A 87 -8.44 -1.60 1.06
N VAL A 88 -7.17 -2.01 0.98
CA VAL A 88 -6.63 -3.18 1.66
C VAL A 88 -6.75 -3.04 3.17
N SER A 89 -6.36 -1.89 3.73
CA SER A 89 -6.45 -1.64 5.17
C SER A 89 -7.90 -1.67 5.65
N SER A 90 -8.80 -0.95 4.96
CA SER A 90 -10.22 -0.87 5.34
C SER A 90 -10.90 -2.23 5.26
N TRP A 91 -10.67 -2.94 4.15
CA TRP A 91 -11.28 -4.24 3.93
C TRP A 91 -10.75 -5.29 4.91
N GLY A 92 -9.45 -5.25 5.21
CA GLY A 92 -8.84 -6.12 6.21
C GLY A 92 -9.52 -5.98 7.57
N VAL A 93 -9.78 -4.75 8.03
CA VAL A 93 -10.49 -4.51 9.30
C VAL A 93 -11.93 -5.04 9.26
N VAL A 94 -12.65 -4.85 8.15
CA VAL A 94 -14.01 -5.39 8.00
C VAL A 94 -14.01 -6.91 8.11
N ARG A 95 -13.07 -7.59 7.43
CA ARG A 95 -12.92 -9.06 7.49
C ARG A 95 -12.49 -9.52 8.87
N LEU A 96 -11.59 -8.79 9.52
CA LEU A 96 -11.12 -9.08 10.87
C LEU A 96 -12.23 -8.97 11.92
N ALA A 97 -13.11 -7.96 11.80
CA ALA A 97 -14.25 -7.77 12.69
C ALA A 97 -15.41 -8.75 12.40
N ASP A 98 -15.46 -9.34 11.20
CA ASP A 98 -16.38 -10.42 10.84
C ASP A 98 -15.92 -11.83 11.30
N ALA A 99 -14.62 -12.13 11.12
CA ALA A 99 -13.91 -12.97 12.10
C ALA A 99 -14.07 -12.32 13.50
N LEU A 100 -13.69 -12.82 14.66
CA LEU A 100 -14.09 -12.19 15.96
C LEU A 100 -15.61 -11.96 16.26
N ARG A 101 -16.53 -11.91 15.28
CA ARG A 101 -17.98 -11.67 15.44
C ARG A 101 -18.30 -10.34 16.14
N LEU A 102 -17.59 -9.26 15.79
CA LEU A 102 -17.77 -7.93 16.38
C LEU A 102 -18.70 -7.04 15.55
N GLY A 103 -19.74 -6.50 16.21
CA GLY A 103 -20.68 -5.56 15.60
C GLY A 103 -21.50 -6.12 14.43
N VAL A 104 -22.20 -5.21 13.74
CA VAL A 104 -23.06 -5.48 12.58
C VAL A 104 -22.39 -5.01 11.28
N PRO A 105 -22.88 -5.39 10.07
CA PRO A 105 -22.21 -5.05 8.81
C PRO A 105 -21.84 -3.57 8.65
N VAL A 106 -22.74 -2.66 9.03
CA VAL A 106 -22.50 -1.20 8.95
C VAL A 106 -21.38 -0.75 9.89
N THR A 107 -21.38 -1.21 11.15
CA THR A 107 -20.36 -0.80 12.12
C THR A 107 -18.97 -1.34 11.76
N ARG A 108 -18.90 -2.50 11.11
CA ARG A 108 -17.62 -3.05 10.60
C ARG A 108 -17.03 -2.20 9.49
N VAL A 109 -17.87 -1.73 8.56
CA VAL A 109 -17.45 -0.78 7.51
C VAL A 109 -16.97 0.52 8.14
N LEU A 110 -17.72 1.06 9.12
CA LEU A 110 -17.30 2.26 9.85
C LEU A 110 -15.96 2.06 10.58
N ALA A 111 -15.72 0.91 11.19
CA ALA A 111 -14.44 0.58 11.82
C ALA A 111 -13.28 0.55 10.80
N GLY A 112 -13.49 -0.07 9.63
CA GLY A 112 -12.48 -0.08 8.57
C GLY A 112 -12.17 1.30 8.01
N LEU A 113 -13.19 2.15 7.86
CA LEU A 113 -13.02 3.54 7.46
C LEU A 113 -12.28 4.33 8.55
N ALA A 114 -12.64 4.18 9.82
CA ALA A 114 -11.98 4.88 10.94
C ALA A 114 -10.49 4.52 11.06
N TYR A 115 -10.13 3.25 10.84
CA TYR A 115 -8.74 2.81 10.81
C TYR A 115 -7.94 3.49 9.70
N THR A 116 -8.47 3.46 8.48
CA THR A 116 -7.80 3.91 7.26
C THR A 116 -7.80 5.42 7.09
N LEU A 117 -8.81 6.11 7.61
CA LEU A 117 -8.92 7.57 7.61
C LEU A 117 -8.37 8.17 8.92
N SER A 118 -7.64 7.38 9.70
CA SER A 118 -6.95 7.89 10.88
C SER A 118 -5.90 8.95 10.50
N PRO A 119 -5.58 9.89 11.41
CA PRO A 119 -4.60 10.95 11.14
C PRO A 119 -3.24 10.43 10.67
N ILE A 120 -2.80 9.26 11.17
CA ILE A 120 -1.53 8.63 10.79
C ILE A 120 -1.57 8.17 9.33
N PHE A 121 -2.64 7.51 8.90
CA PHE A 121 -2.78 7.06 7.51
C PHE A 121 -2.87 8.25 6.56
N LEU A 122 -3.73 9.22 6.86
CA LEU A 122 -3.91 10.41 6.02
C LEU A 122 -2.63 11.25 5.92
N GLY A 123 -1.89 11.39 7.02
CA GLY A 123 -0.61 12.12 7.03
C GLY A 123 0.50 11.41 6.24
N LYS A 124 0.51 10.08 6.21
CA LYS A 124 1.58 9.31 5.56
C LYS A 124 1.29 8.92 4.11
N VAL A 125 0.04 8.68 3.73
CA VAL A 125 -0.30 8.14 2.41
C VAL A 125 0.14 9.06 1.26
N GLY A 126 0.18 10.37 1.48
CA GLY A 126 0.65 11.36 0.50
C GLY A 126 2.13 11.73 0.61
N ALA A 127 2.88 11.19 1.56
CA ALA A 127 4.26 11.61 1.83
C ALA A 127 5.25 10.43 1.87
N THR A 128 4.85 9.34 2.52
CA THR A 128 5.66 8.13 2.73
C THR A 128 4.77 6.88 2.62
N SER A 129 4.10 6.72 1.48
CA SER A 129 3.05 5.71 1.29
C SER A 129 3.55 4.28 1.53
N VAL A 130 4.79 3.97 1.15
CA VAL A 130 5.38 2.64 1.36
C VAL A 130 5.44 2.24 2.84
N ALA A 131 5.61 3.22 3.74
CA ALA A 131 5.65 2.97 5.18
C ALA A 131 4.29 2.49 5.73
N LEU A 132 3.20 2.72 4.99
CA LEU A 132 1.88 2.21 5.33
C LEU A 132 1.62 0.79 4.86
N ALA A 133 2.45 0.21 3.98
CA ALA A 133 2.21 -1.14 3.45
C ALA A 133 2.11 -2.18 4.58
N GLY A 134 3.02 -2.12 5.56
CA GLY A 134 2.99 -2.97 6.74
C GLY A 134 1.73 -2.75 7.59
N ALA A 135 1.38 -1.50 7.88
CA ALA A 135 0.18 -1.16 8.66
C ALA A 135 -1.10 -1.64 7.95
N ALA A 136 -1.21 -1.42 6.64
CA ALA A 136 -2.36 -1.85 5.84
C ALA A 136 -2.54 -3.38 5.83
N MET A 137 -1.44 -4.13 5.97
CA MET A 137 -1.43 -5.58 6.06
C MET A 137 -1.75 -6.13 7.45
N LEU A 138 -1.67 -5.33 8.53
CA LEU A 138 -1.89 -5.83 9.89
C LEU A 138 -3.19 -6.63 10.06
N PRO A 139 -4.36 -6.17 9.58
CA PRO A 139 -5.59 -6.96 9.72
C PRO A 139 -5.54 -8.28 8.94
N TRP A 140 -4.82 -8.31 7.81
CA TRP A 140 -4.67 -9.51 6.99
C TRP A 140 -3.68 -10.51 7.56
N ILE A 141 -2.68 -10.03 8.31
CA ILE A 141 -1.73 -10.86 9.05
C ILE A 141 -2.42 -11.50 10.26
N THR A 142 -3.29 -10.76 10.96
CA THR A 142 -3.97 -11.25 12.16
C THR A 142 -5.16 -12.16 11.85
N LEU A 143 -5.88 -11.91 10.75
CA LEU A 143 -7.05 -12.69 10.35
C LEU A 143 -6.83 -14.22 10.31
N PRO A 144 -5.82 -14.77 9.60
CA PRO A 144 -5.62 -16.22 9.54
C PRO A 144 -5.28 -16.82 10.92
N LEU A 145 -4.57 -16.08 11.78
CA LEU A 145 -4.26 -16.54 13.14
C LEU A 145 -5.55 -16.68 13.97
N ILE A 146 -6.47 -15.72 13.85
CA ILE A 146 -7.77 -15.79 14.52
C ILE A 146 -8.60 -16.95 13.98
N LEU A 147 -8.58 -17.16 12.66
CA LEU A 147 -9.33 -18.27 12.06
C LEU A 147 -8.78 -19.63 12.49
N ALA A 148 -7.45 -19.79 12.54
CA ALA A 148 -6.80 -21.04 12.95
C ALA A 148 -7.02 -21.37 14.43
N LEU A 149 -7.15 -20.35 15.29
CA LEU A 149 -7.36 -20.53 16.74
C LEU A 149 -8.85 -20.72 17.12
N ARG A 150 -9.77 -20.69 16.15
CA ARG A 150 -11.18 -20.93 16.46
C ARG A 150 -11.39 -22.40 16.86
N PRO A 151 -12.08 -22.66 17.98
CA PRO A 151 -12.43 -24.02 18.40
C PRO A 151 -13.20 -24.81 17.32
N ASP A 152 -13.86 -24.09 16.41
CA ASP A 152 -14.73 -24.64 15.37
C ASP A 152 -13.97 -25.04 14.08
N GLY A 153 -12.64 -25.22 14.12
CA GLY A 153 -11.77 -25.17 12.92
C GLY A 153 -10.68 -26.22 12.73
N ALA A 154 -10.77 -27.40 13.36
CA ALA A 154 -10.20 -28.58 12.72
C ALA A 154 -11.03 -28.86 11.45
N LEU A 155 -10.54 -28.40 10.29
CA LEU A 155 -10.97 -28.75 8.93
C LEU A 155 -12.46 -29.12 8.76
N GLY A 156 -13.28 -28.14 8.36
CA GLY A 156 -14.60 -28.35 7.77
C GLY A 156 -14.71 -27.57 6.46
#